data_AF-A0A2N1ULD7-F1
#
_entry.id   AF-A0A2N1ULD7-F1
#
_cell.length_a   1.000
_cell.length_b   1.000
_cell.length_c   1.000
_cell.angle_alpha   90.00
_cell.angle_beta   90.00
_cell.angle_gamma   90.00
#
_symmetry.space_group_name_H-M   'P 1'
#
loop_
_entity.id
_entity.type
_entity.pdbx_description
1 polymer ?
#
loop_
_entity_poly.entity_id
_entity_poly.type
_entity_poly.pdbx_seq_one_letter_code
_entity_poly.pdbx_strand_id
1 'polypeptide(L)' 'IKVEVSQIGKECHTRCAIYYLAGDCVMPKEGIFVRVLNGGVMKVGDQIAVCA' A
#
# COMPACT_ATOMS: atom_id res chain seq x y z
N ILE A 1 -4.35 14.05 6.83
CA ILE A 1 -4.89 13.16 5.78
C ILE A 1 -5.71 12.06 6.46
N LYS A 2 -6.85 11.66 5.89
CA LYS A 2 -7.62 10.47 6.35
C LYS A 2 -7.79 9.50 5.20
N VAL A 3 -7.46 8.24 5.45
CA VAL A 3 -7.58 7.15 4.48
C VAL A 3 -8.22 5.94 5.16
N GLU A 4 -8.90 5.12 4.38
CA GLU A 4 -9.52 3.86 4.82
C GLU A 4 -8.84 2.70 4.10
N VAL A 5 -8.50 1.64 4.83
CA VAL A 5 -8.00 0.42 4.20
C VAL A 5 -9.11 -0.20 3.36
N SER A 6 -8.91 -0.25 2.04
CA SER A 6 -9.88 -0.79 1.11
C SER A 6 -9.55 -2.20 0.65
N GLN A 7 -8.26 -2.57 0.66
CA GLN A 7 -7.80 -3.88 0.19
C GLN A 7 -6.47 -4.24 0.84
N ILE A 8 -6.29 -5.52 1.17
CA ILE A 8 -5.05 -6.10 1.66
C ILE A 8 -4.50 -7.03 0.58
N GLY A 9 -3.24 -6.81 0.22
CA GLY A 9 -2.58 -7.43 -0.92
C GLY A 9 -3.19 -7.00 -2.24
N LYS A 10 -2.52 -7.29 -3.35
CA LYS A 10 -3.19 -7.34 -4.65
C LYS A 10 -2.63 -8.45 -5.51
N GLU A 11 -3.49 -9.07 -6.29
CA GLU A 11 -3.05 -10.01 -7.31
C GLU A 11 -2.15 -9.29 -8.32
N CYS A 12 -1.05 -9.94 -8.67
CA CYS A 12 -0.18 -9.45 -9.73
C CYS A 12 -0.75 -9.90 -11.06
N HIS A 13 -1.21 -8.95 -11.88
CA HIS A 13 -1.77 -9.28 -13.20
C HIS A 13 -0.73 -9.96 -14.11
N THR A 14 0.54 -9.56 -13.98
CA THR A 14 1.69 -10.20 -14.64
C THR A 14 2.90 -10.14 -13.70
N ARG A 15 3.92 -10.96 -13.98
CA ARG A 15 5.22 -10.85 -13.30
C ARG A 15 5.92 -9.57 -13.78
N CYS A 16 6.26 -8.69 -12.85
CA CYS A 16 6.94 -7.42 -13.14
C CYS A 16 8.45 -7.49 -12.84
N ALA A 17 9.18 -6.43 -13.18
CA ALA A 17 10.63 -6.36 -12.96
C ALA A 17 11.04 -6.66 -11.50
N ILE A 18 10.24 -6.22 -10.51
CA ILE A 18 10.50 -6.48 -9.09
C ILE A 18 10.49 -7.98 -8.79
N TYR A 19 9.50 -8.71 -9.29
CA TYR A 19 9.41 -10.16 -9.10
C TYR A 19 10.62 -10.90 -9.69
N TYR A 20 11.07 -10.51 -10.89
CA TYR A 20 12.21 -11.15 -11.53
C TYR A 20 13.55 -10.83 -10.83
N LEU A 21 13.70 -9.62 -10.31
CA LEU A 21 14.90 -9.21 -9.59
C LEU A 21 14.98 -9.80 -8.19
N ALA A 22 13.88 -9.80 -7.45
CA ALA A 22 13.82 -10.28 -6.07
C ALA A 22 13.54 -11.79 -5.96
N GLY A 23 13.01 -12.42 -7.02
CA GLY A 23 12.54 -13.80 -7.01
C GLY A 23 11.17 -14.01 -6.37
N ASP A 24 10.60 -12.98 -5.75
CA ASP A 24 9.29 -12.99 -5.09
C ASP A 24 8.63 -11.60 -5.14
N CYS A 25 7.31 -11.54 -4.95
CA CYS A 25 6.57 -10.28 -4.92
C CYS A 25 5.96 -10.03 -3.53
N VAL A 26 6.37 -8.94 -2.89
CA VAL A 26 5.83 -8.47 -1.62
C VAL A 26 4.40 -7.94 -1.74
N MET A 27 4.02 -7.45 -2.92
CA MET A 27 2.74 -6.75 -3.15
C MET A 27 1.48 -7.57 -2.81
N PRO A 28 1.33 -8.86 -3.21
CA PRO A 28 0.21 -9.70 -2.78
C PRO A 28 0.25 -10.08 -1.30
N LYS A 29 1.40 -10.02 -0.64
CA LYS A 29 1.61 -10.56 0.71
C LYS A 29 1.45 -9.51 1.80
N GLU A 30 2.03 -8.33 1.59
CA GLU A 30 2.18 -7.31 2.64
C GLU A 30 1.62 -5.94 2.24
N GLY A 31 1.27 -5.76 0.96
CA GLY A 31 0.74 -4.48 0.47
C GLY A 31 -0.60 -4.15 1.11
N ILE A 32 -0.81 -2.89 1.48
CA ILE A 32 -2.11 -2.37 1.92
C ILE A 32 -2.50 -1.23 0.99
N PHE A 33 -3.73 -1.28 0.49
CA PHE A 33 -4.29 -0.25 -0.37
C PHE A 33 -5.38 0.48 0.39
N VAL A 34 -5.40 1.80 0.19
CA VAL A 34 -6.31 2.68 0.91
C VAL A 34 -7.09 3.56 -0.05
N ARG A 35 -8.34 3.86 0.32
CA ARG A 35 -9.13 4.91 -0.31
C ARG A 35 -8.91 6.22 0.44
N VAL A 36 -8.68 7.30 -0.29
CA VAL A 36 -8.56 8.63 0.31
C VAL A 36 -9.95 9.15 0.68
N LEU A 37 -10.18 9.38 1.97
CA LEU A 37 -11.42 9.99 2.46
C LEU A 37 -11.28 11.51 2.55
N ASN A 38 -10.12 11.99 2.99
CA ASN A 38 -9.80 13.41 3.05
C ASN A 38 -8.31 13.63 2.71
N GLY A 39 -8.07 14.35 1.61
CA GLY A 39 -6.74 14.63 1.09
C GLY A 39 -5.92 15.61 1.93
N GLY A 40 -4.75 15.99 1.44
CA GLY A 40 -3.85 16.94 2.07
C GLY A 40 -2.40 16.68 1.70
N VAL A 41 -1.49 17.31 2.45
CA VAL A 41 -0.04 17.14 2.27
C VAL A 41 0.49 16.25 3.39
N MET A 42 1.38 15.32 3.05
CA MET A 42 2.15 14.49 3.99
C MET A 42 3.64 14.66 3.69
N LYS A 43 4.47 14.45 4.70
CA LYS A 43 5.93 14.52 4.62
C LYS A 43 6.54 13.32 5.32
N VAL A 44 7.79 13.00 4.94
CA VAL A 44 8.57 11.98 5.62
C VAL A 44 8.72 12.37 7.09
N GLY A 45 8.39 11.43 7.98
CA GLY A 45 8.43 11.64 9.44
C GLY A 45 7.07 11.96 10.08
N ASP A 46 6.02 12.19 9.29
CA ASP A 46 4.67 12.33 9.84
C ASP A 46 4.23 11.05 10.55
N GLN A 47 3.63 11.17 11.73
CA GLN A 47 3.11 10.03 12.48
C GLN A 47 1.81 9.51 11.86
N ILE A 48 1.65 8.19 11.88
CA ILE A 48 0.43 7.50 11.47
C ILE A 48 -0.23 6.95 12.72
N ALA A 49 -1.52 7.24 12.89
CA ALA A 49 -2.36 6.66 13.92
C ALA A 49 -3.45 5.81 13.26
N VAL A 50 -3.73 4.64 13.84
CA VAL A 50 -4.85 3.79 13.43
C VAL A 50 -6.06 4.15 14.30
N CYS A 51 -7.17 4.48 13.65
CA CYS A 51 -8.44 4.75 14.30
C CYS A 51 -9.42 3.61 14.00
N ALA A 52 -10.19 3.20 15.00
CA ALA A 52 -11.31 2.27 14.85
C ALA A 52 -12.60 2.98 14.43
#